data_AF-A0A4R5KCV0-F1
#
_entry.id   AF-A0A4R5KCV0-F1
#
_cell.length_a   1.000
_cell.length_b   1.000
_cell.length_c   1.000
_cell.angle_alpha   90.00
_cell.angle_beta   90.00
_cell.angle_gamma   90.00
#
_symmetry.space_group_name_H-M   'P 1'
#
loop_
_entity.id
_entity.type
_entity.pdbx_description
1 polymer ?
#
loop_
_entity_poly.entity_id
_entity_poly.type
_entity_poly.pdbx_seq_one_letter_code
_entity_poly.pdbx_strand_id
1 'polypeptide(L)'
;MVDFKRIHLIVMDSVGIGEAPDAAKFDDYDVDTLGHIARERGGLNMPNMAKLGLSNIREIQGVPKAEKPMAYLTKMQEASSGKDTMTGHWEIMGLRIDTPFRVFPDGFPAELISRIEAKTGRKVIGNKPASGTEIIAELGEEHVKTGALIVYTSADSVLQIAAHEDVVPLKELYEICGFCREITLDDPYMLGRIIARPFVGEAGHFTRTANRHDYALKPFGPTSMNTLKDAGFDVIALGKISDIYDGEGVTKAIRTVSNMDGMDKLVAVLDESFTGLSFINLVDFDALYGHRRDPQGYGQALEEFDARLPEIFTKLKADDLLIITADHGNDPTYRGSDHTREYVPLLVYSPRFKQGGQELLLRKTFADIGATVAENFGVALPEHGTSFLKELK
;
A
#
# COMPACT_ATOMS: atom_id res chain seq x y z
N MET A 1 -1.73 -3.63 -31.49
CA MET A 1 -2.04 -2.21 -31.21
C MET A 1 -2.29 -2.11 -29.73
N VAL A 2 -1.93 -0.99 -29.11
CA VAL A 2 -2.26 -0.72 -27.71
C VAL A 2 -3.70 -0.21 -27.65
N ASP A 3 -4.55 -0.80 -26.81
CA ASP A 3 -5.99 -0.45 -26.73
C ASP A 3 -6.24 0.84 -25.94
N PHE A 4 -5.48 1.06 -24.87
CA PHE A 4 -5.44 2.28 -24.05
C PHE A 4 -4.00 2.79 -23.95
N LYS A 5 -3.76 4.01 -24.43
CA LYS A 5 -2.42 4.62 -24.44
C LYS A 5 -1.87 4.83 -23.02
N ARG A 6 -2.74 5.16 -22.06
CA ARG A 6 -2.38 5.39 -20.66
C ARG A 6 -3.32 4.59 -19.76
N ILE A 7 -2.76 3.90 -18.78
CA ILE A 7 -3.51 3.33 -17.66
C ILE A 7 -3.14 4.10 -16.40
N HIS A 8 -4.15 4.54 -15.67
CA HIS A 8 -4.03 5.22 -14.38
C HIS A 8 -4.59 4.29 -13.32
N LEU A 9 -3.72 3.71 -12.49
CA LEU A 9 -4.09 2.82 -11.40
C LEU A 9 -4.00 3.55 -10.06
N ILE A 10 -5.13 3.63 -9.36
CA ILE A 10 -5.24 4.16 -8.01
C ILE A 10 -5.47 3.00 -7.05
N VAL A 11 -4.53 2.78 -6.13
CA VAL A 11 -4.77 2.02 -4.90
C VAL A 11 -5.15 3.00 -3.81
N MET A 12 -6.35 2.82 -3.26
CA MET A 12 -6.81 3.40 -2.01
C MET A 12 -6.36 2.42 -0.92
N ASP A 13 -5.21 2.68 -0.31
CA ASP A 13 -4.53 1.77 0.63
C ASP A 13 -5.52 1.29 1.71
N SER A 14 -5.63 -0.02 1.90
CA SER A 14 -6.52 -0.67 2.87
C SER A 14 -8.05 -0.49 2.74
N VAL A 15 -8.58 0.09 1.66
CA VAL A 15 -10.04 0.34 1.51
C VAL A 15 -10.81 -0.94 1.10
N GLY A 16 -10.95 -1.87 2.05
CA GLY A 16 -11.68 -3.14 1.91
C GLY A 16 -13.20 -2.98 1.75
N ILE A 17 -13.86 -3.99 1.17
CA ILE A 17 -15.31 -4.05 0.92
C ILE A 17 -15.99 -5.29 1.53
N GLY A 18 -15.46 -5.79 2.65
CA GLY A 18 -16.00 -6.91 3.43
C GLY A 18 -15.15 -8.17 3.40
N GLU A 19 -15.26 -8.99 4.45
CA GLU A 19 -14.48 -10.22 4.70
C GLU A 19 -14.28 -11.11 3.47
N ALA A 20 -13.05 -11.58 3.26
CA ALA A 20 -12.74 -12.56 2.23
C ALA A 20 -13.13 -13.99 2.70
N PRO A 21 -13.29 -14.97 1.78
CA PRO A 21 -13.71 -16.32 2.14
C PRO A 21 -12.76 -17.08 3.08
N ASP A 22 -11.52 -16.59 3.25
CA ASP A 22 -10.50 -17.16 4.11
C ASP A 22 -10.10 -16.27 5.29
N ALA A 23 -10.85 -15.20 5.57
CA ALA A 23 -10.59 -14.24 6.65
C ALA A 23 -10.39 -14.91 8.03
N ALA A 24 -11.16 -15.96 8.33
CA ALA A 24 -11.04 -16.75 9.56
C ALA A 24 -9.64 -17.36 9.80
N LYS A 25 -8.81 -17.55 8.74
CA LYS A 25 -7.41 -18.00 8.90
C LYS A 25 -6.49 -16.92 9.48
N PHE A 26 -6.89 -15.65 9.37
CA PHE A 26 -6.17 -14.46 9.82
C PHE A 26 -6.74 -13.89 11.13
N ASP A 27 -7.64 -14.64 11.79
CA ASP A 27 -8.45 -14.21 12.95
C ASP A 27 -9.41 -13.04 12.65
N ASP A 28 -9.63 -12.75 11.36
CA ASP A 28 -10.53 -11.72 10.86
C ASP A 28 -11.94 -12.32 10.63
N TYR A 29 -12.95 -11.77 11.29
CA TYR A 29 -14.35 -12.20 11.24
C TYR A 29 -15.26 -10.98 11.30
N ASP A 30 -16.29 -10.91 10.43
CA ASP A 30 -17.22 -9.78 10.36
C ASP A 30 -16.49 -8.44 10.15
N VAL A 31 -15.40 -8.48 9.38
CA VAL A 31 -14.60 -7.30 9.00
C VAL A 31 -15.18 -6.65 7.75
N ASP A 32 -15.32 -5.34 7.77
CA ASP A 32 -15.97 -4.59 6.69
C ASP A 32 -15.55 -3.12 6.68
N THR A 33 -14.36 -2.82 6.14
CA THR A 33 -13.79 -1.48 6.17
C THR A 33 -14.79 -0.41 5.66
N LEU A 34 -15.24 -0.50 4.40
CA LEU A 34 -16.16 0.49 3.83
C LEU A 34 -17.53 0.53 4.52
N GLY A 35 -18.15 -0.62 4.81
CA GLY A 35 -19.50 -0.65 5.38
C GLY A 35 -19.55 -0.25 6.85
N HIS A 36 -18.52 -0.56 7.64
CA HIS A 36 -18.40 -0.13 9.03
C HIS A 36 -18.10 1.36 9.15
N ILE A 37 -17.19 1.90 8.33
CA ILE A 37 -17.00 3.36 8.24
C ILE A 37 -18.33 4.05 7.92
N ALA A 38 -19.07 3.55 6.94
CA ALA A 38 -20.36 4.12 6.55
C ALA A 38 -21.42 4.04 7.67
N ARG A 39 -21.45 2.95 8.44
CA ARG A 39 -22.32 2.82 9.62
C ARG A 39 -21.97 3.85 10.69
N GLU A 40 -20.69 3.92 11.11
CA GLU A 40 -20.24 4.84 12.18
C GLU A 40 -20.37 6.32 11.78
N ARG A 41 -20.34 6.62 10.48
CA ARG A 41 -20.59 7.96 9.92
C ARG A 41 -22.07 8.32 9.82
N GLY A 42 -23.00 7.38 9.99
CA GLY A 42 -24.41 7.55 9.65
C GLY A 42 -24.69 7.58 8.13
N GLY A 43 -23.67 7.30 7.32
CA GLY A 43 -23.66 7.34 5.86
C GLY A 43 -22.44 8.10 5.31
N LEU A 44 -21.84 7.58 4.24
CA LEU A 44 -20.78 8.25 3.49
C LEU A 44 -21.34 9.07 2.32
N ASN A 45 -20.82 10.27 2.11
CA ASN A 45 -21.14 11.12 0.97
C ASN A 45 -20.08 10.98 -0.15
N MET A 46 -20.14 9.88 -0.90
CA MET A 46 -19.22 9.60 -2.03
C MET A 46 -19.97 9.60 -3.39
N PRO A 47 -20.48 10.75 -3.86
CA PRO A 47 -21.34 10.83 -5.04
C PRO A 47 -20.63 10.52 -6.37
N ASN A 48 -19.30 10.54 -6.44
CA ASN A 48 -18.58 10.22 -7.67
C ASN A 48 -18.27 8.70 -7.76
N MET A 49 -17.86 8.07 -6.66
CA MET A 49 -17.78 6.61 -6.54
C MET A 49 -19.16 5.95 -6.69
N ALA A 50 -20.23 6.60 -6.22
CA ALA A 50 -21.61 6.19 -6.50
C ALA A 50 -21.88 6.10 -8.02
N LYS A 51 -21.53 7.14 -8.81
CA LYS A 51 -21.69 7.15 -10.27
C LYS A 51 -20.83 6.09 -10.97
N LEU A 52 -19.61 5.84 -10.48
CA LEU A 52 -18.78 4.73 -10.97
C LEU A 52 -19.43 3.37 -10.71
N GLY A 53 -20.21 3.25 -9.63
CA GLY A 53 -20.98 2.05 -9.28
C GLY A 53 -20.49 1.32 -8.04
N LEU A 54 -19.82 2.01 -7.11
CA LEU A 54 -19.30 1.39 -5.88
C LEU A 54 -20.40 0.61 -5.12
N SER A 55 -21.57 1.22 -4.92
CA SER A 55 -22.70 0.56 -4.24
C SER A 55 -23.40 -0.53 -5.06
N ASN A 56 -23.06 -0.68 -6.35
CA ASN A 56 -23.50 -1.82 -7.16
C ASN A 56 -22.68 -3.08 -6.88
N ILE A 57 -21.42 -2.94 -6.43
CA ILE A 57 -20.57 -4.06 -5.97
C ILE A 57 -21.13 -4.61 -4.64
N ARG A 58 -21.42 -3.70 -3.71
CA ARG A 58 -22.04 -3.96 -2.40
C ARG A 58 -22.65 -2.68 -1.87
N GLU A 59 -23.86 -2.73 -1.33
CA GLU A 59 -24.56 -1.54 -0.85
C GLU A 59 -23.86 -0.93 0.38
N ILE A 60 -23.45 0.34 0.28
CA ILE A 60 -22.78 1.10 1.35
C ILE A 60 -23.70 2.23 1.79
N GLN A 61 -23.89 2.40 3.10
CA GLN A 61 -24.79 3.42 3.67
C GLN A 61 -24.38 4.84 3.21
N GLY A 62 -25.35 5.61 2.71
CA GLY A 62 -25.13 6.97 2.17
C GLY A 62 -24.69 7.02 0.71
N VAL A 63 -24.10 5.96 0.16
CA VAL A 63 -23.63 5.89 -1.23
C VAL A 63 -24.71 5.21 -2.08
N PRO A 64 -25.45 5.93 -2.95
CA PRO A 64 -26.53 5.32 -3.73
C PRO A 64 -26.01 4.38 -4.83
N LYS A 65 -26.78 3.34 -5.14
CA LYS A 65 -26.58 2.51 -6.34
C LYS A 65 -26.81 3.35 -7.60
N ALA A 66 -25.95 3.21 -8.60
CA ALA A 66 -26.17 3.79 -9.92
C ALA A 66 -27.07 2.87 -10.76
N GLU A 67 -28.13 3.43 -11.36
CA GLU A 67 -28.96 2.70 -12.35
C GLU A 67 -28.16 2.34 -13.61
N LYS A 68 -27.22 3.20 -13.99
CA LYS A 68 -26.30 3.02 -15.12
C LYS A 68 -24.87 3.40 -14.69
N PRO A 69 -24.10 2.47 -14.10
CA PRO A 69 -22.73 2.71 -13.66
C PRO A 69 -21.83 3.23 -14.79
N MET A 70 -20.98 4.21 -14.49
CA MET A 70 -20.00 4.74 -15.44
C MET A 70 -18.83 3.77 -15.66
N ALA A 71 -18.47 2.97 -14.65
CA ALA A 71 -17.38 2.02 -14.70
C ALA A 71 -17.87 0.57 -14.90
N TYR A 72 -16.99 -0.27 -15.45
CA TYR A 72 -17.09 -1.71 -15.21
C TYR A 72 -16.69 -1.97 -13.75
N LEU A 73 -17.41 -2.85 -13.06
CA LEU A 73 -17.33 -2.97 -11.60
C LEU A 73 -17.35 -4.42 -11.14
N THR A 74 -16.58 -4.73 -10.10
CA THR A 74 -16.65 -6.00 -9.36
C THR A 74 -15.87 -5.85 -8.05
N LYS A 75 -15.56 -6.94 -7.37
CA LYS A 75 -14.54 -6.99 -6.33
C LYS A 75 -13.47 -8.02 -6.67
N MET A 76 -12.34 -7.95 -5.97
CA MET A 76 -11.24 -8.90 -6.12
C MET A 76 -10.99 -9.63 -4.81
N GLN A 77 -10.65 -10.91 -4.90
CA GLN A 77 -10.17 -11.73 -3.80
C GLN A 77 -8.65 -11.85 -3.91
N GLU A 78 -7.95 -11.68 -2.79
CA GLU A 78 -6.51 -11.92 -2.68
C GLU A 78 -6.22 -13.44 -2.73
N ALA A 79 -5.24 -13.85 -3.54
CA ALA A 79 -4.85 -15.26 -3.69
C ALA A 79 -3.60 -15.63 -2.86
N SER A 80 -2.82 -14.64 -2.47
CA SER A 80 -1.62 -14.77 -1.64
C SER A 80 -1.95 -15.02 -0.17
N SER A 81 -0.97 -15.51 0.58
CA SER A 81 -1.14 -15.96 1.98
C SER A 81 -0.82 -14.88 3.03
N GLY A 82 -0.40 -13.67 2.62
CA GLY A 82 -0.32 -12.47 3.45
C GLY A 82 -1.54 -11.57 3.27
N LYS A 83 -1.65 -10.53 4.12
CA LYS A 83 -2.66 -9.45 4.05
C LYS A 83 -2.02 -8.06 4.20
N ASP A 84 -0.72 -7.97 3.94
CA ASP A 84 0.09 -6.76 4.07
C ASP A 84 0.24 -6.02 2.73
N THR A 85 0.55 -4.73 2.80
CA THR A 85 0.69 -3.84 1.63
C THR A 85 1.68 -4.37 0.58
N MET A 86 2.76 -5.05 0.97
CA MET A 86 3.73 -5.58 0.00
C MET A 86 3.14 -6.78 -0.73
N THR A 87 2.53 -7.72 -0.02
CA THR A 87 1.80 -8.86 -0.61
C THR A 87 0.70 -8.40 -1.57
N GLY A 88 -0.20 -7.53 -1.11
CA GLY A 88 -1.35 -7.07 -1.90
C GLY A 88 -0.92 -6.33 -3.18
N HIS A 89 0.02 -5.38 -3.07
CA HIS A 89 0.58 -4.71 -4.25
C HIS A 89 1.32 -5.67 -5.19
N TRP A 90 2.20 -6.54 -4.68
CA TRP A 90 2.95 -7.48 -5.53
C TRP A 90 2.02 -8.44 -6.28
N GLU A 91 0.91 -8.85 -5.65
CA GLU A 91 -0.15 -9.58 -6.34
C GLU A 91 -0.85 -8.72 -7.41
N ILE A 92 -1.23 -7.48 -7.12
CA ILE A 92 -1.81 -6.53 -8.12
C ILE A 92 -0.98 -6.47 -9.41
N MET A 93 0.35 -6.53 -9.32
CA MET A 93 1.27 -6.50 -10.47
C MET A 93 1.70 -7.88 -11.00
N GLY A 94 1.06 -8.97 -10.58
CA GLY A 94 1.14 -10.27 -11.25
C GLY A 94 1.90 -11.38 -10.53
N LEU A 95 2.37 -11.14 -9.29
CA LEU A 95 3.00 -12.18 -8.47
C LEU A 95 1.95 -12.92 -7.62
N ARG A 96 2.42 -13.93 -6.87
CA ARG A 96 1.66 -14.63 -5.83
C ARG A 96 2.61 -14.95 -4.71
N ILE A 97 2.23 -14.61 -3.48
CA ILE A 97 3.10 -14.73 -2.31
C ILE A 97 2.55 -15.83 -1.40
N ASP A 98 3.10 -17.03 -1.50
CA ASP A 98 2.65 -18.18 -0.71
C ASP A 98 3.15 -18.15 0.75
N THR A 99 4.22 -17.39 1.06
CA THR A 99 4.74 -17.22 2.42
C THR A 99 4.55 -15.78 2.89
N PRO A 100 3.71 -15.50 3.90
CA PRO A 100 3.50 -14.14 4.41
C PRO A 100 4.75 -13.59 5.12
N PHE A 101 4.91 -12.27 5.10
CA PHE A 101 5.93 -11.60 5.90
C PHE A 101 5.63 -11.72 7.41
N ARG A 102 6.67 -11.76 8.25
CA ARG A 102 6.54 -11.95 9.70
C ARG A 102 6.27 -10.62 10.41
N VAL A 103 5.28 -10.61 11.30
CA VAL A 103 5.05 -9.53 12.28
C VAL A 103 5.50 -9.97 13.67
N PHE A 104 5.85 -9.01 14.54
CA PHE A 104 6.52 -9.27 15.82
C PHE A 104 5.84 -8.54 17.00
N PRO A 105 4.59 -8.89 17.36
CA PRO A 105 3.83 -8.17 18.39
C PRO A 105 4.47 -8.22 19.79
N ASP A 106 5.22 -9.28 20.10
CA ASP A 106 5.97 -9.43 21.36
C ASP A 106 7.46 -9.04 21.22
N GLY A 107 7.82 -8.35 20.12
CA GLY A 107 9.20 -8.03 19.78
C GLY A 107 9.92 -9.13 19.00
N PHE A 108 11.17 -8.86 18.60
CA PHE A 108 11.99 -9.79 17.84
C PHE A 108 12.57 -10.89 18.73
N PRO A 109 12.74 -12.13 18.21
CA PRO A 109 13.34 -13.24 18.95
C PRO A 109 14.74 -12.91 19.47
N ALA A 110 15.06 -13.40 20.67
CA ALA A 110 16.36 -13.14 21.34
C ALA A 110 17.58 -13.55 20.50
N GLU A 111 17.45 -14.56 19.64
CA GLU A 111 18.49 -14.95 18.68
C GLU A 111 18.77 -13.85 17.64
N LEU A 112 17.72 -13.27 17.03
CA LEU A 112 17.88 -12.17 16.06
C LEU A 112 18.54 -10.95 16.73
N ILE A 113 18.08 -10.60 17.94
CA ILE A 113 18.71 -9.55 18.75
C ILE A 113 20.18 -9.85 19.05
N SER A 114 20.50 -11.08 19.47
CA SER A 114 21.88 -11.49 19.76
C SER A 114 22.79 -11.41 18.52
N ARG A 115 22.27 -11.71 17.33
CA ARG A 115 23.02 -11.55 16.06
C ARG A 115 23.32 -10.08 15.75
N ILE A 116 22.39 -9.16 16.03
CA ILE A 116 22.60 -7.71 15.89
C ILE A 116 23.64 -7.23 16.90
N GLU A 117 23.54 -7.60 18.18
CA GLU A 117 24.54 -7.23 19.19
C GLU A 117 25.94 -7.75 18.85
N ALA A 118 26.05 -9.01 18.43
CA ALA A 118 27.33 -9.65 18.10
C ALA A 118 28.00 -9.01 16.86
N LYS A 119 27.23 -8.57 15.87
CA LYS A 119 27.77 -7.88 14.68
C LYS A 119 28.23 -6.45 15.00
N THR A 120 27.49 -5.74 15.83
CA THR A 120 27.67 -4.29 16.04
C THR A 120 28.54 -3.95 17.24
N GLY A 121 28.69 -4.87 18.21
CA GLY A 121 29.32 -4.60 19.50
C GLY A 121 28.48 -3.69 20.41
N ARG A 122 27.27 -3.31 20.00
CA ARG A 122 26.34 -2.44 20.73
C ARG A 122 25.23 -3.30 21.34
N LYS A 123 24.75 -2.91 22.52
CA LYS A 123 23.54 -3.51 23.11
C LYS A 123 22.29 -3.07 22.37
N VAL A 124 21.23 -3.87 22.44
CA VAL A 124 19.90 -3.50 21.92
C VAL A 124 18.94 -3.22 23.07
N ILE A 125 18.19 -2.12 22.95
CA ILE A 125 17.13 -1.71 23.88
C ILE A 125 15.81 -1.49 23.14
N GLY A 126 14.69 -1.56 23.87
CA GLY A 126 13.33 -1.49 23.33
C GLY A 126 12.74 -2.86 23.00
N ASN A 127 13.04 -3.38 21.82
CA ASN A 127 12.56 -4.66 21.27
C ASN A 127 11.05 -4.91 21.47
N LYS A 128 10.21 -3.95 21.07
CA LYS A 128 8.74 -4.01 21.21
C LYS A 128 8.06 -3.22 20.07
N PRO A 129 6.75 -3.41 19.81
CA PRO A 129 5.98 -2.46 19.03
C PRO A 129 5.89 -1.11 19.74
N ALA A 130 6.15 -0.02 19.02
CA ALA A 130 6.05 1.33 19.57
C ALA A 130 5.95 2.38 18.45
N SER A 131 5.38 3.55 18.77
CA SER A 131 5.51 4.68 17.85
C SER A 131 6.94 5.23 17.87
N GLY A 132 7.44 5.70 16.72
CA GLY A 132 8.81 6.22 16.63
C GLY A 132 9.07 7.47 17.48
N THR A 133 8.03 8.19 17.90
CA THR A 133 8.14 9.34 18.81
C THR A 133 8.23 8.87 20.27
N GLU A 134 7.38 7.91 20.65
CA GLU A 134 7.32 7.32 21.98
C GLU A 134 8.62 6.58 22.35
N ILE A 135 9.10 5.69 21.47
CA ILE A 135 10.30 4.89 21.78
C ILE A 135 11.58 5.74 21.89
N ILE A 136 11.65 6.86 21.16
CA ILE A 136 12.77 7.82 21.25
C ILE A 136 12.62 8.69 22.50
N ALA A 137 11.40 9.06 22.90
CA ALA A 137 11.16 9.77 24.16
C ALA A 137 11.47 8.89 25.39
N GLU A 138 11.16 7.58 25.31
CA GLU A 138 11.41 6.59 26.36
C GLU A 138 12.90 6.24 26.48
N LEU A 139 13.56 5.91 25.36
CA LEU A 139 14.89 5.29 25.36
C LEU A 139 16.02 6.16 24.79
N GLY A 140 15.71 7.34 24.26
CA GLY A 140 16.71 8.22 23.63
C GLY A 140 17.82 8.68 24.60
N GLU A 141 17.49 8.93 25.86
CA GLU A 141 18.49 9.32 26.86
C GLU A 141 19.41 8.16 27.25
N GLU A 142 18.89 6.93 27.34
CA GLU A 142 19.70 5.72 27.58
C GLU A 142 20.60 5.42 26.37
N HIS A 143 20.06 5.52 25.16
CA HIS A 143 20.83 5.42 23.92
C HIS A 143 22.02 6.39 23.91
N VAL A 144 21.79 7.67 24.20
CA VAL A 144 22.85 8.68 24.17
C VAL A 144 23.94 8.42 25.22
N LYS A 145 23.56 7.91 26.41
CA LYS A 145 24.52 7.58 27.48
C LYS A 145 25.33 6.31 27.23
N THR A 146 24.78 5.33 26.52
CA THR A 146 25.33 3.96 26.43
C THR A 146 25.83 3.57 25.05
N GLY A 147 25.34 4.22 23.99
CA GLY A 147 25.54 3.81 22.60
C GLY A 147 24.75 2.56 22.19
N ALA A 148 23.80 2.09 23.01
CA ALA A 148 22.93 0.93 22.71
C ALA A 148 21.86 1.27 21.66
N LEU A 149 21.66 0.42 20.66
CA LEU A 149 20.73 0.63 19.56
C LEU A 149 19.27 0.50 20.02
N ILE A 150 18.41 1.47 19.70
CA ILE A 150 16.97 1.35 19.93
C ILE A 150 16.38 0.57 18.77
N VAL A 151 15.98 -0.68 19.01
CA VAL A 151 15.33 -1.54 18.00
C VAL A 151 13.84 -1.69 18.34
N TYR A 152 12.96 -1.50 17.37
CA TYR A 152 11.50 -1.58 17.57
C TYR A 152 10.76 -1.96 16.27
N THR A 153 9.47 -2.27 16.39
CA THR A 153 8.58 -2.62 15.26
C THR A 153 7.32 -1.74 15.27
N SER A 154 6.51 -1.80 14.21
CA SER A 154 5.10 -1.39 14.21
C SER A 154 4.20 -2.64 14.21
N ALA A 155 2.92 -2.49 13.85
CA ALA A 155 2.04 -3.61 13.50
C ALA A 155 2.52 -4.32 12.22
N ASP A 156 3.18 -3.58 11.33
CA ASP A 156 3.72 -4.08 10.06
C ASP A 156 4.93 -5.00 10.22
N SER A 157 5.28 -5.69 9.13
CA SER A 157 6.52 -6.45 9.02
C SER A 157 7.75 -5.54 8.84
N VAL A 158 8.13 -4.80 9.88
CA VAL A 158 9.27 -3.87 9.85
C VAL A 158 10.19 -3.97 11.07
N LEU A 159 11.50 -3.89 10.85
CA LEU A 159 12.48 -3.66 11.93
C LEU A 159 13.05 -2.25 11.80
N GLN A 160 12.85 -1.45 12.83
CA GLN A 160 13.25 -0.04 12.88
C GLN A 160 14.40 0.12 13.87
N ILE A 161 15.46 0.84 13.45
CA ILE A 161 16.64 1.11 14.29
C ILE A 161 16.76 2.62 14.47
N ALA A 162 16.48 3.11 15.67
CA ALA A 162 16.70 4.50 16.02
C ALA A 162 18.04 4.69 16.74
N ALA A 163 18.75 5.74 16.35
CA ALA A 163 20.00 6.15 16.94
C ALA A 163 20.23 7.66 16.79
N HIS A 164 20.90 8.26 17.76
CA HIS A 164 21.26 9.67 17.75
C HIS A 164 22.47 9.88 16.83
N GLU A 165 22.42 10.85 15.90
CA GLU A 165 23.43 10.99 14.85
C GLU A 165 24.86 11.24 15.39
N ASP A 166 24.99 11.91 16.54
CA ASP A 166 26.29 12.13 17.22
C ASP A 166 26.85 10.90 17.96
N VAL A 167 26.07 9.82 18.11
CA VAL A 167 26.39 8.61 18.89
C VAL A 167 26.57 7.38 18.00
N VAL A 168 25.77 7.30 16.94
CA VAL A 168 25.91 6.35 15.83
C VAL A 168 25.86 7.16 14.54
N PRO A 169 27.02 7.47 13.93
CA PRO A 169 27.07 8.22 12.68
C PRO A 169 26.23 7.54 11.60
N LEU A 170 25.57 8.34 10.74
CA LEU A 170 24.64 7.82 9.72
C LEU A 170 25.19 6.66 8.88
N LYS A 171 26.49 6.73 8.51
CA LYS A 171 27.16 5.64 7.77
C LYS A 171 27.15 4.32 8.55
N GLU A 172 27.41 4.36 9.85
CA GLU A 172 27.35 3.19 10.73
C GLU A 172 25.90 2.69 10.86
N LEU A 173 24.94 3.59 11.09
CA LEU A 173 23.51 3.22 11.17
C LEU A 173 23.03 2.53 9.87
N TYR A 174 23.45 3.02 8.71
CA TYR A 174 23.13 2.41 7.42
C TYR A 174 23.81 1.05 7.22
N GLU A 175 25.08 0.90 7.61
CA GLU A 175 25.78 -0.40 7.60
C GLU A 175 25.09 -1.43 8.53
N ILE A 176 24.60 -0.99 9.69
CA ILE A 176 23.82 -1.81 10.62
C ILE A 176 22.48 -2.22 9.99
N CYS A 177 21.73 -1.28 9.42
CA CYS A 177 20.44 -1.59 8.77
C CYS A 177 20.61 -2.51 7.56
N GLY A 178 21.68 -2.35 6.77
CA GLY A 178 22.05 -3.24 5.67
C GLY A 178 22.31 -4.67 6.15
N PHE A 179 23.09 -4.84 7.22
CA PHE A 179 23.28 -6.16 7.85
C PHE A 179 21.96 -6.74 8.39
N CYS A 180 21.14 -5.93 9.07
CA CYS A 180 19.82 -6.37 9.52
C CYS A 180 18.95 -6.83 8.34
N ARG A 181 19.07 -6.20 7.16
CA ARG A 181 18.36 -6.61 5.95
C ARG A 181 18.83 -7.98 5.46
N GLU A 182 20.15 -8.20 5.39
CA GLU A 182 20.74 -9.49 4.98
C GLU A 182 20.27 -10.66 5.87
N ILE A 183 20.20 -10.47 7.18
CA ILE A 183 19.87 -11.55 8.13
C ILE A 183 18.36 -11.81 8.31
N THR A 184 17.51 -11.09 7.57
CA THR A 184 16.03 -11.12 7.66
C THR A 184 15.37 -11.29 6.29
N LEU A 185 16.12 -11.73 5.27
CA LEU A 185 15.56 -12.00 3.94
C LEU A 185 14.62 -13.20 3.94
N ASP A 186 14.95 -14.23 4.73
CA ASP A 186 14.29 -15.54 4.75
C ASP A 186 13.67 -15.87 6.13
N ASP A 187 12.86 -16.94 6.15
CA ASP A 187 12.42 -17.55 7.40
C ASP A 187 13.63 -17.99 8.28
N PRO A 188 13.54 -17.88 9.61
CA PRO A 188 12.35 -17.58 10.41
C PRO A 188 12.07 -16.08 10.63
N TYR A 189 12.81 -15.15 9.98
CA TYR A 189 12.75 -13.71 10.27
C TYR A 189 12.39 -12.85 9.07
N MET A 190 11.71 -13.41 8.07
CA MET A 190 11.40 -12.72 6.80
C MET A 190 10.59 -11.44 7.05
N LEU A 191 11.26 -10.30 6.92
CA LEU A 191 10.71 -8.97 7.18
C LEU A 191 10.48 -8.18 5.89
N GLY A 192 9.35 -7.50 5.75
CA GLY A 192 9.10 -6.62 4.60
C GLY A 192 10.15 -5.52 4.45
N ARG A 193 10.53 -4.85 5.55
CA ARG A 193 11.44 -3.69 5.51
C ARG A 193 12.31 -3.51 6.76
N ILE A 194 13.54 -3.03 6.56
CA ILE A 194 14.38 -2.46 7.64
C ILE A 194 14.41 -0.93 7.49
N ILE A 195 14.29 -0.18 8.58
CA ILE A 195 14.22 1.30 8.54
C ILE A 195 15.23 1.93 9.50
N ALA A 196 16.17 2.71 8.95
CA ALA A 196 17.01 3.61 9.72
C ALA A 196 16.18 4.82 10.19
N ARG A 197 16.20 5.09 11.50
CA ARG A 197 15.44 6.16 12.17
C ARG A 197 16.37 7.10 12.95
N PRO A 198 17.30 7.80 12.27
CA PRO A 198 18.17 8.75 12.94
C PRO A 198 17.39 9.88 13.61
N PHE A 199 17.92 10.35 14.74
CA PHE A 199 17.37 11.48 15.49
C PHE A 199 18.48 12.38 16.05
N VAL A 200 18.10 13.58 16.44
CA VAL A 200 18.96 14.60 17.05
C VAL A 200 18.23 15.27 18.22
N GLY A 201 18.96 16.01 19.06
CA GLY A 201 18.41 16.83 20.13
C GLY A 201 18.89 16.38 21.50
N GLU A 202 18.13 16.75 22.54
CA GLU A 202 18.48 16.44 23.92
C GLU A 202 17.31 15.74 24.63
N ALA A 203 17.55 15.23 25.84
CA ALA A 203 16.53 14.55 26.64
C ALA A 203 15.28 15.43 26.80
N GLY A 204 14.11 14.87 26.49
CA GLY A 204 12.83 15.59 26.44
C GLY A 204 12.54 16.38 25.15
N HIS A 205 13.52 16.56 24.25
CA HIS A 205 13.39 17.34 23.01
C HIS A 205 14.04 16.65 21.79
N PHE A 206 14.01 15.32 21.72
CA PHE A 206 14.50 14.57 20.57
C PHE A 206 13.59 14.71 19.34
N THR A 207 14.20 14.85 18.16
CA THR A 207 13.52 14.99 16.86
C THR A 207 14.12 14.05 15.83
N ARG A 208 13.29 13.25 15.15
CA ARG A 208 13.72 12.40 14.03
C ARG A 208 14.16 13.27 12.84
N THR A 209 15.25 12.92 12.18
CA THR A 209 15.77 13.70 11.05
C THR A 209 15.21 13.23 9.70
N ALA A 210 15.49 14.01 8.66
CA ALA A 210 15.18 13.63 7.27
C ALA A 210 16.11 12.52 6.74
N ASN A 211 17.16 12.13 7.47
CA ASN A 211 18.14 11.11 7.09
C ASN A 211 17.62 9.66 7.23
N ARG A 212 16.29 9.48 7.17
CA ARG A 212 15.65 8.17 7.11
C ARG A 212 16.12 7.42 5.86
N HIS A 213 16.47 6.15 6.03
CA HIS A 213 16.77 5.25 4.91
C HIS A 213 16.06 3.91 5.12
N ASP A 214 15.58 3.31 4.04
CA ASP A 214 14.70 2.13 4.06
C ASP A 214 15.29 1.04 3.18
N TYR A 215 15.33 -0.19 3.69
CA TYR A 215 15.80 -1.38 2.98
C TYR A 215 14.62 -2.33 2.81
N ALA A 216 13.94 -2.24 1.66
CA ALA A 216 12.83 -3.13 1.31
C ALA A 216 13.34 -4.51 0.85
N LEU A 217 12.45 -5.49 0.81
CA LEU A 217 12.63 -6.63 -0.09
C LEU A 217 12.24 -6.22 -1.51
N LYS A 218 12.95 -6.77 -2.50
CA LYS A 218 12.51 -6.74 -3.90
C LYS A 218 11.37 -7.74 -4.10
N PRO A 219 10.42 -7.47 -5.02
CA PRO A 219 9.45 -8.46 -5.47
C PRO A 219 10.13 -9.79 -5.83
N PHE A 220 9.54 -10.91 -5.43
CA PHE A 220 10.14 -12.26 -5.60
C PHE A 220 10.16 -12.77 -7.05
N GLY A 221 9.78 -11.94 -8.03
CA GLY A 221 9.82 -12.23 -9.45
C GLY A 221 9.62 -10.96 -10.28
N PRO A 222 9.80 -11.03 -11.61
CA PRO A 222 9.55 -9.90 -12.49
C PRO A 222 8.05 -9.55 -12.47
N THR A 223 7.75 -8.29 -12.14
CA THR A 223 6.37 -7.78 -12.10
C THR A 223 5.92 -7.28 -13.47
N SER A 224 4.62 -7.01 -13.63
CA SER A 224 4.08 -6.31 -14.82
C SER A 224 4.71 -4.91 -15.01
N MET A 225 5.21 -4.27 -13.95
CA MET A 225 5.97 -3.03 -14.05
C MET A 225 7.36 -3.25 -14.70
N ASN A 226 8.03 -4.37 -14.38
CA ASN A 226 9.29 -4.74 -15.03
C ASN A 226 9.07 -4.96 -16.54
N THR A 227 8.07 -5.76 -16.92
CA THR A 227 7.82 -6.07 -18.35
C THR A 227 7.43 -4.85 -19.17
N LEU A 228 6.74 -3.87 -18.58
CA LEU A 228 6.47 -2.56 -19.20
C LEU A 228 7.76 -1.76 -19.46
N LYS A 229 8.58 -1.59 -18.42
CA LYS A 229 9.84 -0.83 -18.48
C LYS A 229 10.83 -1.44 -19.47
N ASP A 230 10.96 -2.76 -19.46
CA ASP A 230 11.87 -3.49 -20.35
C ASP A 230 11.42 -3.41 -21.82
N ALA A 231 10.12 -3.25 -22.06
CA ALA A 231 9.54 -2.96 -23.38
C ALA A 231 9.58 -1.46 -23.77
N GLY A 232 10.10 -0.58 -22.92
CA GLY A 232 10.25 0.86 -23.17
C GLY A 232 9.00 1.70 -22.92
N PHE A 233 8.02 1.20 -22.17
CA PHE A 233 6.86 1.99 -21.72
C PHE A 233 7.18 2.79 -20.45
N ASP A 234 6.44 3.88 -20.26
CA ASP A 234 6.52 4.70 -19.05
C ASP A 234 5.88 3.99 -17.86
N VAL A 235 6.55 3.98 -16.71
CA VAL A 235 6.02 3.50 -15.43
C VAL A 235 6.25 4.58 -14.38
N ILE A 236 5.24 5.44 -14.21
CA ILE A 236 5.25 6.57 -13.30
C ILE A 236 4.67 6.11 -11.96
N ALA A 237 5.52 5.99 -10.96
CA ALA A 237 5.17 5.65 -9.58
C ALA A 237 4.92 6.91 -8.75
N LEU A 238 3.76 7.01 -8.10
CA LEU A 238 3.39 8.10 -7.21
C LEU A 238 3.14 7.57 -5.78
N GLY A 239 3.54 8.32 -4.77
CA GLY A 239 3.40 7.88 -3.38
C GLY A 239 4.37 6.75 -3.04
N LYS A 240 3.95 5.86 -2.12
CA LYS A 240 4.76 4.73 -1.66
C LYS A 240 5.09 3.69 -2.75
N ILE A 241 4.50 3.75 -3.95
CA ILE A 241 4.69 2.73 -5.01
C ILE A 241 6.16 2.41 -5.26
N SER A 242 7.03 3.41 -5.49
CA SER A 242 8.45 3.13 -5.73
C SER A 242 9.15 2.45 -4.55
N ASP A 243 8.69 2.71 -3.32
CA ASP A 243 9.26 2.11 -2.11
C ASP A 243 8.72 0.69 -1.86
N ILE A 244 7.50 0.38 -2.31
CA ILE A 244 6.84 -0.94 -2.19
C ILE A 244 7.44 -1.96 -3.17
N TYR A 245 7.86 -1.52 -4.36
CA TYR A 245 8.51 -2.37 -5.37
C TYR A 245 10.04 -2.28 -5.37
N ASP A 246 10.67 -1.60 -4.41
CA ASP A 246 12.13 -1.35 -4.38
C ASP A 246 12.68 -0.76 -5.70
N GLY A 247 11.89 0.11 -6.34
CA GLY A 247 12.19 0.71 -7.65
C GLY A 247 12.11 -0.24 -8.86
N GLU A 248 11.77 -1.52 -8.66
CA GLU A 248 11.59 -2.48 -9.75
C GLU A 248 10.50 -2.02 -10.72
N GLY A 249 10.79 -2.11 -12.02
CA GLY A 249 9.88 -1.63 -13.07
C GLY A 249 9.64 -0.11 -13.14
N VAL A 250 10.10 0.71 -12.18
CA VAL A 250 9.83 2.17 -12.18
C VAL A 250 10.70 2.91 -13.20
N THR A 251 10.12 3.84 -13.97
CA THR A 251 10.86 4.79 -14.83
C THR A 251 10.89 6.20 -14.24
N LYS A 252 9.87 6.61 -13.47
CA LYS A 252 9.78 7.91 -12.79
C LYS A 252 9.09 7.75 -11.44
N ALA A 253 9.64 8.34 -10.36
CA ALA A 253 9.06 8.29 -9.02
C ALA A 253 8.69 9.70 -8.51
N ILE A 254 7.52 9.88 -7.89
CA ILE A 254 6.96 11.19 -7.49
C ILE A 254 6.34 11.16 -6.07
N ARG A 255 7.10 11.60 -5.05
CA ARG A 255 6.69 11.79 -3.61
C ARG A 255 5.72 10.70 -3.08
N THR A 256 4.76 10.94 -2.19
CA THR A 256 3.93 12.12 -1.84
C THR A 256 4.18 12.61 -0.40
N VAL A 257 3.29 13.45 0.15
CA VAL A 257 3.19 13.74 1.60
C VAL A 257 1.79 13.54 2.23
N SER A 258 0.74 13.40 1.42
CA SER A 258 -0.64 13.08 1.84
C SER A 258 -1.46 12.57 0.65
N ASN A 259 -2.69 12.11 0.89
CA ASN A 259 -3.64 11.72 -0.15
C ASN A 259 -3.97 12.89 -1.09
N MET A 260 -4.17 14.09 -0.54
CA MET A 260 -4.48 15.28 -1.34
C MET A 260 -3.31 15.71 -2.24
N ASP A 261 -2.08 15.68 -1.72
CA ASP A 261 -0.85 15.87 -2.51
C ASP A 261 -0.65 14.76 -3.56
N GLY A 262 -1.10 13.54 -3.24
CA GLY A 262 -1.19 12.43 -4.19
C GLY A 262 -2.12 12.73 -5.36
N MET A 263 -3.33 13.20 -5.07
CA MET A 263 -4.31 13.59 -6.10
C MET A 263 -3.79 14.77 -6.94
N ASP A 264 -3.15 15.77 -6.34
CA ASP A 264 -2.52 16.89 -7.06
C ASP A 264 -1.45 16.41 -8.04
N LYS A 265 -0.58 15.49 -7.60
CA LYS A 265 0.47 14.89 -8.44
C LYS A 265 -0.10 14.00 -9.54
N LEU A 266 -1.17 13.24 -9.29
CA LEU A 266 -1.86 12.47 -10.32
C LEU A 266 -2.53 13.38 -11.36
N VAL A 267 -3.15 14.48 -10.92
CA VAL A 267 -3.72 15.52 -11.80
C VAL A 267 -2.65 16.16 -12.69
N ALA A 268 -1.44 16.40 -12.17
CA ALA A 268 -0.31 16.85 -12.97
C ALA A 268 0.16 15.79 -13.99
N VAL A 269 0.23 14.50 -13.61
CA VAL A 269 0.59 13.39 -14.52
C VAL A 269 -0.46 13.19 -15.63
N LEU A 270 -1.74 13.51 -15.39
CA LEU A 270 -2.78 13.49 -16.43
C LEU A 270 -2.54 14.51 -17.56
N ASP A 271 -1.85 15.62 -17.27
CA ASP A 271 -1.44 16.61 -18.28
C ASP A 271 -0.16 16.21 -19.04
N GLU A 272 0.63 15.26 -18.52
CA GLU A 272 1.84 14.76 -19.18
C GLU A 272 1.52 13.83 -20.37
N SER A 273 2.33 13.91 -21.43
CA SER A 273 2.27 12.99 -22.57
C SER A 273 3.23 11.82 -22.36
N PHE A 274 2.70 10.69 -21.90
CA PHE A 274 3.40 9.41 -21.73
C PHE A 274 2.63 8.27 -22.42
N THR A 275 3.24 7.09 -22.53
CA THR A 275 2.54 5.85 -22.95
C THR A 275 2.94 4.71 -22.02
N GLY A 276 1.97 4.16 -21.27
CA GLY A 276 2.25 3.20 -20.21
C GLY A 276 1.38 3.39 -18.97
N LEU A 277 1.95 3.17 -17.79
CA LEU A 277 1.28 3.11 -16.50
C LEU A 277 1.61 4.33 -15.62
N SER A 278 0.58 4.95 -15.06
CA SER A 278 0.66 5.84 -13.91
C SER A 278 0.05 5.12 -12.71
N PHE A 279 0.83 4.82 -11.68
CA PHE A 279 0.42 4.04 -10.53
C PHE A 279 0.60 4.87 -9.25
N ILE A 280 -0.49 5.13 -8.53
CA ILE A 280 -0.49 5.83 -7.24
C ILE A 280 -0.96 4.92 -6.10
N ASN A 281 -0.33 5.07 -4.94
CA ASN A 281 -0.88 4.62 -3.66
C ASN A 281 -1.30 5.86 -2.83
N LEU A 282 -2.56 5.89 -2.38
CA LEU A 282 -3.15 6.87 -1.46
C LEU A 282 -3.19 6.31 -0.03
N VAL A 283 -2.10 6.55 0.71
CA VAL A 283 -1.77 5.81 1.94
C VAL A 283 -2.30 6.37 3.25
N ASP A 284 -2.92 7.56 3.26
CA ASP A 284 -3.41 8.13 4.52
C ASP A 284 -4.54 7.29 5.13
N PHE A 285 -5.35 6.65 4.29
CA PHE A 285 -6.42 5.70 4.66
C PHE A 285 -5.95 4.68 5.69
N ASP A 286 -4.90 3.95 5.34
CA ASP A 286 -4.25 2.96 6.19
C ASP A 286 -3.49 3.60 7.38
N ALA A 287 -2.51 4.45 7.07
CA ALA A 287 -1.48 4.87 8.02
C ALA A 287 -1.94 5.94 9.04
N LEU A 288 -3.00 6.69 8.72
CA LEU A 288 -3.57 7.71 9.59
C LEU A 288 -4.88 7.27 10.26
N TYR A 289 -5.63 6.34 9.67
CA TYR A 289 -6.98 6.01 10.15
C TYR A 289 -7.23 4.52 10.41
N GLY A 290 -6.91 3.62 9.48
CA GLY A 290 -7.10 2.16 9.60
C GLY A 290 -6.39 1.57 10.82
N HIS A 291 -5.06 1.64 10.85
CA HIS A 291 -4.25 1.18 12.00
C HIS A 291 -4.56 1.91 13.31
N ARG A 292 -5.12 3.13 13.25
CA ARG A 292 -5.45 3.95 14.42
C ARG A 292 -6.87 3.73 14.94
N ARG A 293 -7.66 2.90 14.24
CA ARG A 293 -9.06 2.62 14.54
C ARG A 293 -9.90 3.91 14.66
N ASP A 294 -9.72 4.81 13.69
CA ASP A 294 -10.45 6.08 13.57
C ASP A 294 -11.45 6.05 12.38
N PRO A 295 -12.68 5.54 12.57
CA PRO A 295 -13.68 5.47 11.49
C PRO A 295 -14.16 6.86 11.06
N GLN A 296 -14.05 7.89 11.90
CA GLN A 296 -14.54 9.24 11.59
C GLN A 296 -13.57 9.96 10.65
N GLY A 297 -12.27 9.92 10.98
CA GLY A 297 -11.20 10.40 10.12
C GLY A 297 -11.09 9.63 8.80
N TYR A 298 -11.23 8.29 8.83
CA TYR A 298 -11.25 7.47 7.61
C TYR A 298 -12.42 7.90 6.70
N GLY A 299 -13.63 8.03 7.27
CA GLY A 299 -14.79 8.48 6.52
C GLY A 299 -14.63 9.88 5.92
N GLN A 300 -13.97 10.81 6.63
CA GLN A 300 -13.65 12.13 6.08
C GLN A 300 -12.67 12.03 4.91
N ALA A 301 -11.58 11.28 5.05
CA ALA A 301 -10.59 11.12 3.97
C ALA A 301 -11.18 10.50 2.71
N LEU A 302 -12.17 9.59 2.84
CA LEU A 302 -12.88 8.98 1.71
C LEU A 302 -13.75 10.01 0.96
N GLU A 303 -14.43 10.89 1.68
CA GLU A 303 -15.21 11.99 1.08
C GLU A 303 -14.32 13.05 0.44
N GLU A 304 -13.17 13.36 1.04
CA GLU A 304 -12.14 14.24 0.45
C GLU A 304 -11.58 13.66 -0.85
N PHE A 305 -11.29 12.35 -0.89
CA PHE A 305 -10.90 11.66 -2.12
C PHE A 305 -11.99 11.69 -3.20
N ASP A 306 -13.25 11.38 -2.85
CA ASP A 306 -14.37 11.40 -3.81
C ASP A 306 -14.54 12.79 -4.44
N ALA A 307 -14.38 13.85 -3.65
CA ALA A 307 -14.47 15.23 -4.11
C ALA A 307 -13.41 15.61 -5.16
N ARG A 308 -12.26 14.90 -5.22
CA ARG A 308 -11.19 15.11 -6.22
C ARG A 308 -11.41 14.36 -7.54
N LEU A 309 -12.24 13.31 -7.56
CA LEU A 309 -12.48 12.50 -8.77
C LEU A 309 -12.96 13.29 -10.01
N PRO A 310 -13.76 14.37 -9.91
CA PRO A 310 -14.14 15.19 -11.06
C PRO A 310 -12.95 15.83 -11.82
N GLU A 311 -11.85 16.16 -11.14
CA GLU A 311 -10.64 16.69 -11.76
C GLU A 311 -9.96 15.63 -12.66
N ILE A 312 -9.98 14.37 -12.21
CA ILE A 312 -9.50 13.23 -12.99
C ILE A 312 -10.42 13.00 -14.20
N PHE A 313 -11.74 12.92 -13.96
CA PHE A 313 -12.71 12.62 -15.03
C PHE A 313 -12.71 13.64 -16.17
N THR A 314 -12.40 14.91 -15.88
CA THR A 314 -12.33 15.99 -16.89
C THR A 314 -11.02 15.99 -17.69
N LYS A 315 -9.95 15.35 -17.19
CA LYS A 315 -8.64 15.26 -17.85
C LYS A 315 -8.41 13.94 -18.60
N LEU A 316 -9.15 12.88 -18.28
CA LEU A 316 -9.09 11.61 -18.99
C LEU A 316 -9.53 11.76 -20.46
N LYS A 317 -8.75 11.14 -21.35
CA LYS A 317 -8.97 11.05 -22.80
C LYS A 317 -9.68 9.74 -23.16
N ALA A 318 -10.13 9.63 -24.41
CA ALA A 318 -10.82 8.43 -24.88
C ALA A 318 -9.92 7.18 -24.95
N ASP A 319 -8.61 7.38 -25.04
CA ASP A 319 -7.55 6.37 -25.01
C ASP A 319 -6.94 6.15 -23.62
N ASP A 320 -7.51 6.74 -22.56
CA ASP A 320 -7.10 6.49 -21.18
C ASP A 320 -8.03 5.47 -20.49
N LEU A 321 -7.44 4.68 -19.59
CA LEU A 321 -8.15 3.80 -18.65
C LEU A 321 -7.83 4.22 -17.21
N LEU A 322 -8.84 4.39 -16.38
CA LEU A 322 -8.74 4.57 -14.94
C LEU A 322 -9.14 3.27 -14.24
N ILE A 323 -8.30 2.77 -13.35
CA ILE A 323 -8.57 1.62 -12.48
C ILE A 323 -8.47 2.13 -11.04
N ILE A 324 -9.53 1.93 -10.24
CA ILE A 324 -9.54 2.23 -8.80
C ILE A 324 -9.75 0.93 -8.05
N THR A 325 -8.91 0.69 -7.05
CA THR A 325 -8.96 -0.50 -6.20
C THR A 325 -8.37 -0.23 -4.81
N ALA A 326 -8.28 -1.26 -3.98
CA ALA A 326 -7.45 -1.31 -2.78
C ALA A 326 -6.53 -2.53 -2.86
N ASP A 327 -5.67 -2.73 -1.87
CA ASP A 327 -4.71 -3.83 -1.77
C ASP A 327 -4.95 -4.76 -0.55
N HIS A 328 -5.74 -4.33 0.43
CA HIS A 328 -6.29 -5.17 1.52
C HIS A 328 -7.46 -4.41 2.21
N GLY A 329 -7.96 -4.91 3.34
CA GLY A 329 -8.77 -4.15 4.29
C GLY A 329 -7.94 -3.64 5.47
N ASN A 330 -8.45 -2.65 6.21
CA ASN A 330 -7.95 -2.28 7.55
C ASN A 330 -9.10 -1.62 8.34
N ASP A 331 -10.09 -2.43 8.72
CA ASP A 331 -11.36 -1.98 9.30
C ASP A 331 -11.12 -1.17 10.59
N PRO A 332 -11.43 0.15 10.59
CA PRO A 332 -11.14 1.02 11.72
C PRO A 332 -12.06 0.79 12.93
N THR A 333 -13.02 -0.13 12.85
CA THR A 333 -13.84 -0.56 13.99
C THR A 333 -13.37 -1.89 14.60
N TYR A 334 -12.38 -2.55 13.98
CA TYR A 334 -11.93 -3.87 14.41
C TYR A 334 -10.96 -3.86 15.61
N ARG A 335 -10.74 -5.04 16.20
CA ARG A 335 -9.80 -5.21 17.31
C ARG A 335 -8.34 -5.09 16.86
N GLY A 336 -7.44 -4.84 17.82
CA GLY A 336 -6.00 -4.68 17.55
C GLY A 336 -5.70 -3.48 16.64
N SER A 337 -4.60 -3.56 15.90
CA SER A 337 -4.15 -2.52 14.95
C SER A 337 -3.59 -3.11 13.65
N ASP A 338 -3.85 -4.39 13.38
CA ASP A 338 -3.43 -5.09 12.14
C ASP A 338 -4.47 -4.87 11.02
N HIS A 339 -4.08 -5.17 9.79
CA HIS A 339 -4.96 -5.17 8.61
C HIS A 339 -6.09 -6.20 8.75
N THR A 340 -7.08 -6.13 7.85
CA THR A 340 -8.21 -7.08 7.79
C THR A 340 -8.27 -7.77 6.44
N ARG A 341 -8.39 -9.10 6.44
CA ARG A 341 -8.47 -9.93 5.22
C ARG A 341 -9.83 -9.79 4.55
N GLU A 342 -9.93 -8.81 3.65
CA GLU A 342 -11.14 -8.44 2.95
C GLU A 342 -11.03 -8.62 1.43
N TYR A 343 -12.17 -8.66 0.74
CA TYR A 343 -12.22 -8.31 -0.68
C TYR A 343 -11.85 -6.83 -0.86
N VAL A 344 -11.28 -6.48 -2.01
CA VAL A 344 -11.07 -5.08 -2.43
C VAL A 344 -12.02 -4.73 -3.57
N PRO A 345 -12.53 -3.48 -3.64
CA PRO A 345 -13.36 -3.05 -4.77
C PRO A 345 -12.53 -2.97 -6.06
N LEU A 346 -13.15 -3.17 -7.22
CA LEU A 346 -12.56 -2.89 -8.53
C LEU A 346 -13.51 -2.06 -9.37
N LEU A 347 -13.09 -0.84 -9.73
CA LEU A 347 -13.82 0.06 -10.63
C LEU A 347 -12.91 0.41 -11.81
N VAL A 348 -13.40 0.17 -13.03
CA VAL A 348 -12.64 0.33 -14.28
C VAL A 348 -13.40 1.27 -15.22
N TYR A 349 -12.89 2.49 -15.39
CA TYR A 349 -13.55 3.59 -16.11
C TYR A 349 -12.72 4.10 -17.29
N SER A 350 -13.39 4.46 -18.38
CA SER A 350 -12.80 5.21 -19.48
C SER A 350 -13.87 6.11 -20.09
N PRO A 351 -13.54 7.33 -20.53
CA PRO A 351 -14.43 8.16 -21.34
C PRO A 351 -14.95 7.48 -22.61
N ARG A 352 -14.37 6.35 -23.06
CA ARG A 352 -14.87 5.55 -24.19
C ARG A 352 -16.14 4.76 -23.89
N PHE A 353 -16.42 4.44 -22.62
CA PHE A 353 -17.58 3.63 -22.18
C PHE A 353 -18.89 4.44 -22.23
N LYS A 354 -19.30 4.89 -23.42
CA LYS A 354 -20.48 5.75 -23.63
C LYS A 354 -21.80 5.11 -23.20
N GLN A 355 -21.83 3.78 -23.07
CA GLN A 355 -22.98 3.03 -22.57
C GLN A 355 -22.90 2.69 -21.07
N GLY A 356 -21.97 3.30 -20.33
CA GLY A 356 -21.62 2.86 -18.99
C GLY A 356 -20.82 1.55 -19.03
N GLY A 357 -20.46 1.04 -17.86
CA GLY A 357 -19.87 -0.29 -17.73
C GLY A 357 -20.88 -1.33 -17.25
N GLN A 358 -20.38 -2.54 -17.00
CA GLN A 358 -21.15 -3.69 -16.53
C GLN A 358 -20.46 -4.36 -15.34
N GLU A 359 -21.20 -5.21 -14.63
CA GLU A 359 -20.60 -6.08 -13.62
C GLU A 359 -19.64 -7.07 -14.28
N LEU A 360 -18.40 -7.11 -13.82
CA LEU A 360 -17.40 -8.12 -14.19
C LEU A 360 -17.51 -9.31 -13.23
N LEU A 361 -17.12 -10.50 -13.72
CA LEU A 361 -16.94 -11.65 -12.83
C LEU A 361 -15.95 -11.32 -11.70
N LEU A 362 -16.19 -11.87 -10.51
CA LEU A 362 -15.29 -11.77 -9.36
C LEU A 362 -13.85 -12.11 -9.76
N ARG A 363 -12.89 -11.19 -9.52
CA ARG A 363 -11.47 -11.47 -9.77
C ARG A 363 -10.95 -12.38 -8.65
N LYS A 364 -10.34 -13.50 -9.01
CA LYS A 364 -9.89 -14.53 -8.05
C LYS A 364 -8.46 -14.33 -7.53
N THR A 365 -7.81 -13.30 -8.02
CA THR A 365 -6.49 -12.80 -7.63
C THR A 365 -6.42 -11.33 -8.05
N PHE A 366 -5.66 -10.52 -7.32
CA PHE A 366 -5.40 -9.14 -7.71
C PHE A 366 -4.54 -9.05 -8.98
N ALA A 367 -3.80 -10.11 -9.32
CA ALA A 367 -2.98 -10.24 -10.51
C ALA A 367 -3.75 -10.08 -11.83
N ASP A 368 -5.07 -10.17 -11.81
CA ASP A 368 -5.95 -9.84 -12.93
C ASP A 368 -5.77 -8.38 -13.42
N ILE A 369 -5.36 -7.45 -12.54
CA ILE A 369 -4.96 -6.08 -12.91
C ILE A 369 -3.66 -6.11 -13.71
N GLY A 370 -2.59 -6.70 -13.17
CA GLY A 370 -1.29 -6.84 -13.84
C GLY A 370 -1.41 -7.52 -15.20
N ALA A 371 -2.16 -8.61 -15.29
CA ALA A 371 -2.46 -9.30 -16.55
C ALA A 371 -3.21 -8.40 -17.57
N THR A 372 -4.09 -7.51 -17.10
CA THR A 372 -4.81 -6.55 -17.96
C THR A 372 -3.94 -5.40 -18.42
N VAL A 373 -3.06 -4.89 -17.56
CA VAL A 373 -2.04 -3.91 -17.93
C VAL A 373 -1.09 -4.53 -18.97
N ALA A 374 -0.61 -5.76 -18.74
CA ALA A 374 0.30 -6.46 -19.64
C ALA A 374 -0.32 -6.76 -21.02
N GLU A 375 -1.58 -7.27 -21.06
CA GLU A 375 -2.28 -7.51 -22.33
C GLU A 375 -2.48 -6.20 -23.12
N ASN A 376 -2.86 -5.10 -22.45
CA ASN A 376 -3.09 -3.81 -23.10
C ASN A 376 -1.86 -3.28 -23.84
N PHE A 377 -0.69 -3.38 -23.21
CA PHE A 377 0.56 -2.89 -23.78
C PHE A 377 1.29 -3.93 -24.67
N GLY A 378 0.77 -5.16 -24.76
CA GLY A 378 1.33 -6.23 -25.58
C GLY A 378 2.69 -6.73 -25.09
N VAL A 379 2.93 -6.65 -23.78
CA VAL A 379 4.16 -7.14 -23.14
C VAL A 379 3.99 -8.58 -22.63
N ALA A 380 5.04 -9.17 -22.06
CA ALA A 380 4.94 -10.49 -21.44
C ALA A 380 3.88 -10.48 -20.31
N LEU A 381 2.95 -11.44 -20.38
CA LEU A 381 1.95 -11.63 -19.33
C LEU A 381 2.63 -12.15 -18.05
N PRO A 382 2.15 -11.74 -16.86
CA PRO A 382 2.57 -12.35 -15.59
C PRO A 382 2.20 -13.84 -15.52
N GLU A 383 2.86 -14.57 -14.61
CA GLU A 383 2.57 -16.00 -14.35
C GLU A 383 1.18 -16.21 -13.74
N HIS A 384 0.68 -15.21 -13.01
CA HIS A 384 -0.63 -15.23 -12.37
C HIS A 384 -1.53 -14.12 -12.89
N GLY A 385 -2.83 -14.34 -12.76
CA GLY A 385 -3.86 -13.42 -13.24
C GLY A 385 -4.45 -13.78 -14.60
N THR A 386 -5.69 -13.38 -14.81
CA THR A 386 -6.45 -13.47 -16.06
C THR A 386 -6.90 -12.07 -16.45
N SER A 387 -6.56 -11.62 -17.66
CA SER A 387 -6.97 -10.29 -18.10
C SER A 387 -8.50 -10.18 -18.28
N PHE A 388 -9.04 -9.00 -17.94
CA PHE A 388 -10.40 -8.57 -18.27
C PHE A 388 -10.47 -7.55 -19.42
N LEU A 389 -9.37 -7.28 -20.14
CA LEU A 389 -9.32 -6.24 -21.18
C LEU A 389 -10.42 -6.40 -22.25
N LYS A 390 -10.68 -7.64 -22.67
CA LYS A 390 -11.69 -7.99 -23.69
C LYS A 390 -13.13 -7.84 -23.21
N GLU A 391 -13.34 -7.71 -21.90
CA GLU A 391 -14.63 -7.40 -21.29
C GLU A 391 -14.95 -5.89 -21.40
N LEU A 392 -13.91 -5.04 -21.47
CA LEU A 392 -13.98 -3.57 -21.49
C LEU A 392 -14.31 -2.99 -22.88
N LYS A 393 -15.59 -2.96 -23.23
CA LYS A 393 -16.09 -2.43 -24.52
C LYS A 393 -16.47 -0.96 -24.42
#